data_AF-S6A3T5-F1
#
_entry.id   AF-S6A3T5-F1
#
_cell.length_a   1.000
_cell.length_b   1.000
_cell.length_c   1.000
_cell.angle_alpha   90.00
_cell.angle_beta   90.00
_cell.angle_gamma   90.00
#
_symmetry.space_group_name_H-M   'P 1'
#
loop_
_entity.id
_entity.type
_entity.pdbx_description
1 polymer ?
#
loop_
_entity_poly.entity_id
_entity_poly.type
_entity_poly.pdbx_seq_one_letter_code
_entity_poly.pdbx_strand_id
1 'polypeptide(L)'
;MDEVGRAYLTYHFSEIEAKKKLFLNEVWYNYYTPGDKSFDNEEYRINFIFDSEGNTVYRKYDEINKKTMDYETKEPLDISGLYEDYPEF
;
A
#
# COMPACT_ATOMS: atom_id res chain seq x y z
N MET A 1 16.98 4.02 -3.24
CA MET A 1 16.69 4.90 -2.09
C MET A 1 16.61 6.30 -2.65
N ASP A 2 15.51 7.03 -2.47
CA ASP A 2 15.54 8.46 -2.78
C ASP A 2 16.22 9.21 -1.62
N GLU A 3 16.78 10.38 -1.91
CA GLU A 3 17.51 11.21 -0.93
C GLU A 3 16.60 11.80 0.17
N VAL A 4 15.31 11.45 0.17
CA VAL A 4 14.25 12.05 0.97
C VAL A 4 13.79 11.11 2.12
N GLY A 5 14.48 10.00 2.33
CA GLY A 5 14.19 9.09 3.45
C GLY A 5 12.97 8.17 3.23
N ARG A 6 12.47 8.05 2.00
CA ARG A 6 11.28 7.23 1.71
C ARG A 6 11.60 5.77 1.38
N ALA A 7 10.58 4.96 1.69
CA ALA A 7 10.11 3.77 0.98
C ALA A 7 10.62 2.38 1.41
N TYR A 8 9.68 1.61 1.99
CA TYR A 8 9.41 0.25 1.55
C TYR A 8 7.93 0.16 1.18
N LEU A 9 7.65 -0.09 -0.09
CA LEU A 9 6.33 -0.46 -0.57
C LEU A 9 6.23 -1.99 -0.49
N THR A 10 5.28 -2.49 0.30
CA THR A 10 4.94 -3.91 0.28
C THR A 10 3.67 -4.06 -0.54
N TYR A 11 3.73 -4.93 -1.53
CA TYR A 11 2.64 -5.23 -2.44
C TYR A 11 2.12 -6.63 -2.15
N HIS A 12 0.81 -6.77 -1.95
CA HIS A 12 0.16 -8.07 -1.91
C HIS A 12 -0.77 -8.22 -3.10
N PHE A 13 -0.59 -9.32 -3.82
CA PHE A 13 -1.39 -9.65 -4.99
C PHE A 13 -2.33 -10.80 -4.66
N SER A 14 -3.55 -10.69 -5.14
CA SER A 14 -4.54 -11.75 -5.16
C SER A 14 -4.72 -12.28 -6.57
N GLU A 15 -4.89 -13.59 -6.69
CA GLU A 15 -5.18 -14.23 -7.97
C GLU A 15 -6.66 -14.03 -8.34
N ILE A 16 -6.92 -13.43 -9.50
CA ILE A 16 -8.28 -13.18 -9.99
C ILE A 16 -8.65 -14.19 -11.07
N GLU A 17 -7.70 -14.49 -11.96
CA GLU A 17 -7.81 -15.58 -12.92
C GLU A 17 -6.61 -16.50 -12.78
N ALA A 18 -6.88 -17.77 -12.51
CA ALA A 18 -5.86 -18.75 -12.19
C ALA A 18 -4.76 -18.78 -13.26
N LYS A 19 -3.51 -18.49 -12.85
CA LYS A 19 -2.30 -18.44 -13.70
C LYS A 19 -2.37 -17.47 -14.89
N LYS A 20 -3.25 -16.48 -14.83
CA LYS A 20 -3.40 -15.48 -15.90
C LYS A 20 -3.23 -14.06 -15.39
N LYS A 21 -3.91 -13.74 -14.28
CA LYS A 21 -4.03 -12.36 -13.82
C LYS A 21 -3.90 -12.23 -12.31
N LEU A 22 -3.00 -11.36 -11.90
CA LEU A 22 -2.81 -10.92 -10.53
C LEU A 22 -3.45 -9.53 -10.35
N PHE A 23 -3.97 -9.27 -9.16
CA PHE A 23 -4.51 -7.98 -8.76
C PHE A 23 -3.85 -7.50 -7.48
N LEU A 24 -3.27 -6.30 -7.52
CA LEU A 24 -2.65 -5.64 -6.39
C LEU A 24 -3.74 -5.16 -5.42
N ASN A 25 -4.06 -5.99 -4.44
CA ASN A 25 -5.17 -5.75 -3.52
C ASN A 25 -4.75 -5.01 -2.24
N GLU A 26 -3.46 -4.97 -1.93
CA GLU A 26 -2.96 -4.27 -0.74
C GLU A 26 -1.60 -3.63 -0.97
N VAL A 27 -1.45 -2.39 -0.51
CA VAL A 27 -0.21 -1.61 -0.59
C VAL A 27 0.10 -0.99 0.76
N TRP A 28 1.29 -1.28 1.29
CA TRP A 28 1.80 -0.65 2.50
C TRP A 28 2.82 0.43 2.14
N TYR A 29 2.63 1.63 2.66
CA TYR A 29 3.58 2.74 2.58
C TYR A 29 4.10 3.07 3.96
N ASN A 30 5.41 2.93 4.18
CA ASN A 30 6.06 3.23 5.45
C ASN A 30 6.94 4.49 5.30
N TYR A 31 6.84 5.41 6.26
CA TYR A 31 7.63 6.63 6.31
C TYR A 31 8.44 6.66 7.61
N TYR A 32 9.75 6.85 7.46
CA TYR A 32 10.73 6.86 8.54
C TYR A 32 11.36 8.24 8.66
N THR A 33 11.84 8.58 9.85
CA THR A 33 12.63 9.79 10.05
C THR A 33 13.89 9.75 9.16
N PRO A 34 14.23 10.84 8.44
CA PRO A 34 15.44 10.87 7.62
C PRO A 34 16.71 10.62 8.43
N GLY A 35 17.53 9.66 8.00
CA GLY A 35 18.84 9.35 8.60
C GLY A 35 18.89 8.15 9.55
N ASP A 36 17.75 7.62 10.00
CA ASP A 36 17.68 6.39 10.81
C ASP A 36 16.47 5.55 10.39
N LYS A 37 16.73 4.34 9.90
CA LYS A 37 15.74 3.44 9.26
C LYS A 37 15.37 2.24 10.12
N SER A 38 15.63 2.29 11.42
CA SER A 38 15.13 1.27 12.32
C SER A 38 13.60 1.34 12.42
N PHE A 39 12.96 0.19 12.68
CA PHE A 39 11.51 0.13 12.96
C PHE A 39 11.10 1.05 14.12
N ASP A 40 12.03 1.36 15.02
CA ASP A 40 11.83 2.25 16.15
C ASP A 40 11.64 3.73 15.74
N ASN A 41 12.00 4.10 14.50
CA ASN A 41 11.91 5.46 13.96
C ASN A 41 10.91 5.58 12.80
N GLU A 42 9.94 4.67 12.71
CA GLU A 42 8.78 4.84 11.85
C GLU A 42 7.90 5.98 12.39
N GLU A 43 7.66 7.02 11.59
CA GLU A 43 6.80 8.13 12.00
C GLU A 43 5.33 7.83 11.69
N TYR A 44 5.08 7.25 10.52
CA TYR A 44 3.77 6.75 10.15
C TYR A 44 3.86 5.69 9.06
N ARG A 45 2.80 4.89 8.97
CA ARG A 45 2.55 4.00 7.84
C ARG A 45 1.11 4.11 7.37
N ILE A 46 0.88 3.83 6.10
CA ILE A 46 -0.43 3.84 5.46
C ILE A 46 -0.65 2.49 4.80
N ASN A 47 -1.76 1.84 5.12
CA ASN A 47 -2.23 0.65 4.42
C ASN A 47 -3.38 1.03 3.49
N PHE A 48 -3.26 0.70 2.22
CA PHE A 48 -4.31 0.82 1.21
C PHE A 48 -4.80 -0.56 0.85
N ILE A 49 -6.12 -0.78 0.89
CA ILE A 49 -6.77 -2.01 0.45
C ILE A 49 -7.71 -1.66 -0.70
N PHE A 50 -7.49 -2.30 -1.84
CA PHE A 50 -8.27 -2.12 -3.05
C PHE A 50 -9.14 -3.35 -3.29
N ASP A 51 -10.35 -3.13 -3.78
CA ASP A 51 -11.17 -4.20 -4.36
C ASP A 51 -11.16 -4.12 -5.90
N SER A 52 -11.68 -5.18 -6.54
CA SER A 52 -11.75 -5.27 -8.00
C SER A 52 -12.80 -4.34 -8.64
N GLU A 53 -13.59 -3.61 -7.84
CA GLU A 53 -14.60 -2.64 -8.29
C GLU A 53 -14.08 -1.20 -8.22
N GLY A 54 -12.90 -0.99 -7.64
CA GLY A 54 -12.25 0.31 -7.49
C GLY A 54 -12.54 0.99 -6.17
N ASN A 55 -13.28 0.36 -5.25
CA ASN A 55 -13.42 0.90 -3.90
C ASN A 55 -12.11 0.71 -3.16
N THR A 56 -11.70 1.75 -2.43
CA THR A 56 -10.47 1.73 -1.65
C THR A 56 -10.74 2.19 -0.24
N VAL A 57 -10.29 1.39 0.72
CA VAL A 57 -10.18 1.82 2.11
C VAL A 57 -8.71 2.02 2.43
N TYR A 58 -8.39 3.05 3.21
CA TYR A 58 -7.03 3.23 3.68
C TYR A 58 -6.99 3.63 5.15
N ARG A 59 -5.97 3.11 5.82
CA ARG A 59 -5.73 3.35 7.23
C ARG A 59 -4.36 3.97 7.42
N LYS A 60 -4.31 5.12 8.09
CA LYS A 60 -3.06 5.74 8.52
C LYS A 60 -2.80 5.40 9.99
N TYR A 61 -1.61 4.90 10.26
CA TYR A 61 -1.06 4.66 11.59
C TYR A 61 -0.04 5.75 11.86
N ASP A 62 -0.38 6.70 12.74
CA ASP A 62 0.52 7.75 13.22
C ASP A 62 1.25 7.20 14.45
N GLU A 63 2.50 6.79 14.25
CA GLU A 63 3.30 6.13 15.28
C GLU A 63 3.88 7.12 16.29
N ILE A 64 3.98 8.41 15.94
CA ILE A 64 4.40 9.49 16.85
C ILE A 64 3.29 9.77 17.87
N ASN A 65 2.05 9.97 17.39
CA ASN A 65 0.91 10.35 18.22
C ASN A 65 0.11 9.14 18.74
N LYS A 66 0.48 7.91 18.33
CA LYS A 66 -0.23 6.66 18.61
C LYS A 66 -1.72 6.74 18.25
N LYS A 67 -2.00 7.24 17.04
CA LYS A 67 -3.35 7.38 16.50
C LYS A 67 -3.54 6.54 15.25
N THR A 68 -4.74 6.00 15.10
CA THR A 68 -5.18 5.33 13.89
C THR A 68 -6.32 6.12 13.28
N MET A 69 -6.27 6.35 11.96
CA MET A 69 -7.28 7.07 11.22
C MET A 69 -7.72 6.25 10.01
N ASP A 70 -9.03 6.06 9.88
CA ASP A 70 -9.68 5.28 8.84
C ASP A 70 -10.33 6.19 7.80
N TYR A 71 -10.19 5.82 6.54
CA TYR A 71 -10.69 6.56 5.41
C TYR A 71 -11.20 5.63 4.32
N GLU A 72 -12.17 6.13 3.56
CA GLU A 72 -12.76 5.42 2.42
C GLU A 72 -12.88 6.39 1.24
N THR A 73 -12.70 5.88 0.04
CA THR A 73 -12.95 6.65 -1.19
C THR A 73 -14.45 6.90 -1.37
N LYS A 74 -14.81 8.12 -1.76
CA LYS A 74 -16.22 8.48 -2.02
C LYS A 74 -16.75 7.93 -3.34
N GLU A 75 -15.87 7.71 -4.30
CA GLU A 75 -16.16 7.19 -5.63
C GLU A 75 -15.08 6.15 -5.99
N PRO A 76 -15.41 5.14 -6.83
CA PRO A 76 -14.44 4.15 -7.27
C PRO A 76 -13.27 4.77 -8.04
N LEU A 77 -12.05 4.32 -7.74
CA LEU A 77 -10.84 4.74 -8.43
C LEU A 77 -10.63 3.93 -9.71
N ASP A 78 -9.89 4.51 -10.66
CA ASP A 78 -9.36 3.75 -11.79
C ASP A 78 -8.24 2.81 -11.30
N ILE A 79 -8.57 1.52 -11.24
CA ILE A 79 -7.68 0.44 -10.79
C ILE A 79 -7.07 -0.35 -11.95
N SER A 80 -7.17 0.14 -13.19
CA SER A 80 -6.61 -0.55 -14.36
C SER A 80 -5.10 -0.86 -14.21
N GLY A 81 -4.36 0.03 -13.55
CA GLY A 81 -2.94 -0.14 -13.26
C GLY A 81 -2.61 -1.07 -12.07
N LEU A 82 -3.60 -1.63 -11.38
CA LEU A 82 -3.39 -2.59 -10.28
C LEU A 82 -3.43 -4.05 -10.75
N TYR A 83 -3.61 -4.27 -12.05
CA TYR A 83 -3.63 -5.60 -12.62
C TYR A 83 -2.29 -5.90 -13.29
N GLU A 84 -1.74 -7.07 -12.99
CA GLU A 84 -0.50 -7.55 -13.59
C GLU A 84 -0.70 -8.94 -14.20
N ASP A 85 -0.01 -9.19 -15.32
CA ASP A 85 0.08 -10.52 -15.90
C ASP A 85 0.92 -11.42 -14.98
N TYR A 86 0.66 -12.73 -15.02
CA TYR A 86 1.50 -13.68 -14.31
C TYR A 86 2.94 -13.67 -14.85
N PRO A 87 3.97 -13.70 -13.98
CA PRO A 87 5.35 -13.77 -14.44
C PRO A 87 5.61 -15.06 -15.21
N GLU A 88 6.24 -14.93 -16.38
CA GLU A 88 6.79 -16.05 -17.13
C GLU A 88 8.12 -16.49 -16.47
N PHE A 89 8.21 -17.75 -16.04
CA PHE A 89 9.41 -18.35 -15.42
C PHE A 89 10.12 -19.31 -16.37
#